data_AF-A0A957EA86-F1
#
_entry.id   AF-A0A957EA86-F1
#
_cell.length_a   1.000
_cell.length_b   1.000
_cell.length_c   1.000
_cell.angle_alpha   90.00
_cell.angle_beta   90.00
_cell.angle_gamma   90.00
#
_symmetry.space_group_name_H-M   'P 1'
#
loop_
_entity.id
_entity.type
_entity.pdbx_description
1 polymer ?
#
loop_
_entity_poly.entity_id
_entity_poly.type
_entity_poly.pdbx_seq_one_letter_code
_entity_poly.pdbx_strand_id
1 'polypeptide(L)'
;MKRPTFPTFSHIHQTVQNVNELDKAQASMGDRAADWVAQIVGSWTFIIGQSVLLVIWIILNVTAWINHWDPYPFILMNLFLSMQAAFTAPIIMMSQNRQADRDRLEAHNDFLINKEAEEEIRAILVHLEAQNEALAEIHRLLANLSQKQEAS
;
A
#
# COMPACT_ATOMS: atom_id res chain seq x y z
N MET A 1 42.48 -26.41 23.65
CA MET A 1 41.06 -26.36 23.24
C MET A 1 40.79 -24.97 22.69
N LYS A 2 40.50 -24.84 21.39
CA LYS A 2 40.02 -23.58 20.80
C LYS A 2 38.58 -23.38 21.26
N ARG A 3 38.24 -22.19 21.76
CA ARG A 3 36.85 -21.85 22.08
C ARG A 3 36.10 -21.63 20.76
N PRO A 4 34.88 -22.17 20.61
CA PRO A 4 34.03 -21.82 19.48
C PRO A 4 33.72 -20.32 19.56
N THR A 5 34.11 -19.58 18.52
CA THR A 5 33.84 -18.14 18.38
C THR A 5 32.64 -17.99 17.46
N PHE A 6 31.52 -17.55 18.02
CA PHE A 6 30.33 -17.24 17.24
C PHE A 6 30.45 -15.83 16.64
N PRO A 7 30.10 -15.64 15.37
CA PRO A 7 30.02 -14.31 14.79
C PRO A 7 28.88 -13.52 15.46
N THR A 8 29.19 -12.32 15.98
CA THR A 8 28.20 -11.39 16.53
C THR A 8 27.66 -10.52 15.40
N PHE A 9 26.38 -10.68 15.05
CA PHE A 9 25.72 -9.80 14.08
C PHE A 9 25.05 -8.63 14.82
N SER A 10 25.37 -7.40 14.40
CA SER A 10 24.71 -6.18 14.89
C SER A 10 23.47 -5.90 14.06
N HIS A 11 22.28 -5.97 14.66
CA HIS A 11 21.03 -5.59 14.00
C HIS A 11 20.87 -4.07 14.02
N ILE A 12 21.02 -3.43 12.87
CA ILE A 12 20.68 -2.01 12.68
C ILE A 12 19.36 -2.00 11.93
N HIS A 13 18.25 -1.90 12.64
CA HIS A 13 16.97 -1.67 11.99
C HIS A 13 16.98 -0.25 11.42
N GLN A 14 16.85 -0.11 10.09
CA GLN A 14 16.47 1.18 9.54
C GLN A 14 15.09 1.53 10.11
N THR A 15 14.98 2.70 10.74
CA THR A 15 13.68 3.26 11.10
C THR A 15 12.83 3.33 9.84
N VAL A 16 11.81 2.49 9.74
CA VAL A 16 10.83 2.50 8.66
C VAL A 16 10.30 3.92 8.55
N GLN A 17 10.71 4.64 7.49
CA GLN A 17 10.17 5.97 7.23
C GLN A 17 8.70 5.79 6.92
N ASN A 18 7.84 6.42 7.72
CA ASN A 18 6.41 6.35 7.50
C ASN A 18 6.10 7.16 6.24
N VAL A 19 5.80 6.47 5.14
CA VAL A 19 5.51 7.07 3.83
C VAL A 19 4.40 8.12 3.93
N ASN A 20 3.44 7.89 4.85
CA ASN A 20 2.35 8.83 5.11
C ASN A 20 2.80 10.15 5.73
N GLU A 21 3.91 10.20 6.47
CA GLU A 21 4.42 11.43 7.08
C GLU A 21 5.10 12.33 6.06
N LEU A 22 5.80 11.73 5.09
CA LEU A 22 6.40 12.46 3.97
C LEU A 22 5.33 13.04 3.04
N ASP A 23 4.29 12.28 2.73
CA ASP A 23 3.19 12.74 1.88
C ASP A 23 2.33 13.84 2.52
N LYS A 24 2.03 13.72 3.82
CA LYS A 24 1.22 14.72 4.52
C LYS A 24 1.93 16.06 4.65
N ALA A 25 3.26 16.07 4.71
CA ALA A 25 4.05 17.30 4.79
C ALA A 25 4.03 18.12 3.49
N GLN A 26 3.78 17.50 2.34
CA GLN A 26 3.76 18.16 1.02
C GLN A 26 2.36 18.41 0.44
N ALA A 27 1.30 17.84 1.01
CA ALA A 27 -0.05 17.97 0.45
C ALA A 27 -0.56 19.42 0.50
N SER A 28 -0.79 20.02 -0.67
CA SER A 28 -1.40 21.35 -0.79
C SER A 28 -2.89 21.31 -0.42
N MET A 29 -3.47 22.48 -0.09
CA MET A 29 -4.91 22.58 0.17
C MET A 29 -5.75 22.12 -1.03
N GLY A 30 -5.26 22.35 -2.27
CA GLY A 30 -5.90 21.88 -3.49
C GLY A 30 -5.88 20.35 -3.63
N ASP A 31 -4.79 19.71 -3.23
CA ASP A 31 -4.62 18.26 -3.27
C ASP A 31 -5.61 17.56 -2.32
N ARG A 32 -5.79 18.15 -1.14
CA ARG A 32 -6.75 17.66 -0.14
C ARG A 32 -8.20 17.80 -0.64
N ALA A 33 -8.53 18.90 -1.31
CA ALA A 33 -9.84 19.11 -1.89
C ALA A 33 -10.09 18.13 -3.06
N ALA A 34 -9.10 17.92 -3.93
CA ALA A 34 -9.19 16.98 -5.04
C ALA A 34 -9.40 15.54 -4.56
N ASP A 35 -8.68 15.09 -3.53
CA ASP A 35 -8.87 13.76 -2.94
C ASP A 35 -10.26 13.60 -2.32
N TRP A 36 -10.75 14.62 -1.63
CA TRP A 36 -12.09 14.58 -1.05
C TRP A 36 -13.17 14.49 -2.14
N VAL A 37 -13.05 15.29 -3.21
CA VAL A 37 -13.97 15.22 -4.36
C VAL A 37 -13.88 13.86 -5.05
N ALA A 38 -12.69 13.32 -5.26
CA ALA A 38 -12.49 12.01 -5.89
C ALA A 38 -13.13 10.88 -5.07
N GLN A 39 -13.00 10.91 -3.73
CA GLN A 39 -13.64 9.95 -2.84
C GLN A 39 -15.17 10.02 -2.89
N ILE A 40 -15.74 11.23 -2.99
CA ILE A 40 -17.20 11.41 -3.09
C ILE A 40 -17.72 10.91 -4.43
N VAL A 41 -17.08 11.33 -5.53
CA VAL A 41 -17.50 10.97 -6.89
C VAL A 41 -17.34 9.47 -7.16
N GLY A 42 -16.34 8.83 -6.53
CA GLY A 42 -16.12 7.38 -6.62
C GLY A 42 -17.06 6.52 -5.76
N SER A 43 -17.94 7.11 -4.95
CA SER A 43 -18.83 6.36 -4.07
C SER A 43 -20.11 5.86 -4.78
N TRP A 44 -20.52 4.63 -4.48
CA TRP A 44 -21.80 4.07 -4.91
C TRP A 44 -23.00 4.91 -4.48
N THR A 45 -22.93 5.56 -3.31
CA THR A 45 -23.99 6.44 -2.80
C THR A 45 -24.17 7.70 -3.66
N PHE A 46 -23.07 8.23 -4.22
CA PHE A 46 -23.10 9.40 -5.09
C PHE A 46 -23.76 9.06 -6.43
N ILE A 47 -23.41 7.91 -7.03
CA ILE A 47 -24.00 7.45 -8.29
C ILE A 47 -25.52 7.30 -8.14
N ILE A 48 -25.98 6.64 -7.07
CA ILE A 48 -27.41 6.45 -6.81
C ILE A 48 -28.12 7.80 -6.60
N GLY A 49 -27.55 8.69 -5.79
CA GLY A 49 -28.11 10.02 -5.54
C GLY A 49 -28.21 10.87 -6.81
N GLN A 50 -27.16 10.89 -7.63
CA GLN A 50 -27.12 11.59 -8.92
C GLN A 50 -28.15 11.02 -9.89
N SER A 51 -28.32 9.69 -9.97
CA SER A 51 -29.33 9.05 -10.81
C SER A 51 -30.76 9.43 -10.37
N VAL A 52 -31.05 9.41 -9.06
CA VAL A 52 -32.35 9.82 -8.53
C VAL A 52 -32.64 11.29 -8.83
N LEU A 53 -31.64 12.17 -8.65
CA LEU A 53 -31.76 13.58 -8.98
C LEU A 53 -32.09 13.81 -10.47
N LEU A 54 -31.42 13.08 -11.37
CA LEU A 54 -31.71 13.14 -12.81
C LEU A 54 -33.14 12.67 -13.12
N VAL A 55 -33.60 11.59 -12.51
CA VAL A 55 -34.97 11.08 -12.69
C VAL A 55 -35.99 12.12 -12.21
N ILE A 56 -35.78 12.72 -11.03
CA ILE A 56 -36.64 13.79 -10.50
C ILE A 56 -36.65 14.99 -11.44
N TRP A 57 -35.49 15.41 -11.95
CA TRP A 57 -35.37 16.53 -12.89
C TRP A 57 -36.15 16.29 -14.19
N ILE A 58 -36.04 15.09 -14.75
CA ILE A 58 -36.80 14.70 -15.94
C ILE A 58 -38.30 14.72 -15.64
N ILE A 59 -38.74 14.13 -14.51
CA ILE A 59 -40.16 14.11 -14.12
C ILE A 59 -40.71 15.53 -13.96
N LEU A 60 -39.98 16.44 -13.29
CA LEU A 60 -40.40 17.82 -13.09
C LEU A 60 -40.50 18.61 -14.41
N ASN A 61 -39.59 18.37 -15.36
CA ASN A 61 -39.63 19.02 -16.68
C ASN A 61 -40.75 18.46 -17.57
N VAL A 62 -40.97 17.14 -17.55
CA VAL A 62 -42.03 16.47 -18.36
C VAL A 62 -43.42 16.77 -17.82
N THR A 63 -43.59 16.86 -16.50
CA THR A 63 -44.90 17.15 -15.88
C THR A 63 -45.32 18.62 -15.98
N ALA A 64 -44.52 19.46 -16.65
CA ALA A 64 -44.82 20.86 -16.98
C ALA A 64 -45.28 21.72 -15.78
N TRP A 65 -44.75 21.47 -14.58
CA TRP A 65 -45.12 22.23 -13.39
C TRP A 65 -44.59 23.67 -13.42
N ILE A 66 -43.51 23.93 -14.16
CA ILE A 66 -42.89 25.25 -14.36
C ILE A 66 -42.54 25.38 -15.84
N ASN A 67 -43.24 26.26 -16.57
CA ASN A 67 -42.96 26.75 -17.92
C ASN A 67 -41.72 26.14 -18.62
N HIS A 68 -41.91 25.06 -19.41
CA HIS A 68 -41.01 24.52 -20.45
C HIS A 68 -39.56 25.07 -20.46
N TRP A 69 -38.82 24.95 -19.36
CA TRP A 69 -37.53 25.62 -19.22
C TRP A 69 -36.44 24.84 -19.98
N ASP A 70 -36.59 23.51 -20.08
CA ASP A 70 -35.72 22.64 -20.88
C ASP A 70 -36.55 21.67 -21.75
N PRO A 71 -37.08 22.12 -22.90
CA PRO A 71 -37.80 21.26 -23.84
C PRO A 71 -36.91 20.13 -24.38
N TYR A 72 -37.53 19.02 -24.79
CA TYR A 72 -36.82 17.91 -25.43
C TYR A 72 -35.99 18.44 -26.62
N PRO A 73 -34.64 18.29 -26.64
CA PRO A 73 -33.86 17.17 -26.11
C PRO A 73 -32.99 17.47 -24.86
N PHE A 74 -33.49 18.28 -23.90
CA PHE A 74 -32.83 18.60 -22.62
C PHE A 74 -31.40 19.18 -22.78
N ILE A 75 -31.29 20.30 -23.49
CA ILE A 75 -30.00 20.89 -23.87
C ILE A 75 -29.20 21.35 -22.64
N LEU A 76 -29.90 21.86 -21.62
CA LEU A 76 -29.26 22.39 -20.41
C LEU A 76 -28.72 21.26 -19.54
N MET A 77 -29.48 20.17 -19.39
CA MET A 77 -29.02 18.98 -18.67
C MET A 77 -27.79 18.36 -19.35
N ASN A 78 -27.81 18.27 -20.68
CA ASN A 78 -26.67 17.75 -21.44
C ASN A 78 -25.42 18.62 -21.26
N LEU A 79 -25.58 19.95 -21.33
CA LEU A 79 -24.49 20.88 -21.10
C LEU A 79 -23.93 20.76 -19.67
N PHE A 80 -24.80 20.64 -18.66
CA PHE A 80 -24.36 20.48 -17.28
C PHE A 80 -23.59 19.18 -17.06
N LEU A 81 -24.10 18.05 -17.57
CA LEU A 81 -23.44 16.75 -17.43
C LEU A 81 -22.09 16.69 -18.16
N SER A 82 -21.99 17.28 -19.36
CA SER A 82 -20.74 17.34 -20.10
C SER A 82 -19.70 18.21 -19.39
N MET A 83 -20.10 19.36 -18.85
CA MET A 83 -19.25 20.20 -18.01
C MET A 83 -18.82 19.46 -16.74
N GLN A 84 -19.75 18.81 -16.04
CA GLN A 84 -19.46 18.03 -14.83
C GLN A 84 -18.41 16.95 -15.10
N ALA A 85 -18.56 16.19 -16.19
CA ALA A 85 -17.60 15.16 -16.59
C ALA A 85 -16.23 15.76 -16.93
N ALA A 86 -16.20 16.89 -17.65
CA ALA A 86 -14.97 17.58 -18.03
C ALA A 86 -14.16 18.08 -16.82
N PHE A 87 -14.82 18.53 -15.74
CA PHE A 87 -14.14 18.90 -14.49
C PHE A 87 -13.77 17.70 -13.62
N THR A 88 -14.57 16.64 -13.66
CA THR A 88 -14.36 15.44 -12.85
C THR A 88 -13.15 14.65 -13.32
N ALA A 89 -12.96 14.47 -14.62
CA ALA A 89 -11.86 13.70 -15.19
C ALA A 89 -10.46 14.15 -14.72
N PRO A 90 -10.07 15.45 -14.78
CA PRO A 90 -8.76 15.90 -14.32
C PRO A 90 -8.60 15.81 -12.79
N ILE A 91 -9.67 16.03 -12.01
CA ILE A 91 -9.61 15.90 -10.54
C ILE A 91 -9.36 14.44 -10.15
N ILE A 92 -10.06 13.50 -10.79
CA ILE A 92 -9.84 12.07 -10.60
C ILE A 92 -8.41 11.72 -11.01
N MET A 93 -7.93 12.21 -12.16
CA MET A 93 -6.57 11.95 -12.64
C MET A 93 -5.50 12.49 -11.68
N MET A 94 -5.70 13.66 -11.08
CA MET A 94 -4.79 14.21 -10.07
C MET A 94 -4.76 13.33 -8.80
N SER A 95 -5.92 12.89 -8.31
CA SER A 95 -5.98 12.00 -7.14
C SER A 95 -5.38 10.62 -7.45
N GLN A 96 -5.58 10.11 -8.67
CA GLN A 96 -4.97 8.85 -9.14
C GLN A 96 -3.45 8.96 -9.27
N ASN A 97 -2.92 10.05 -9.86
CA ASN A 97 -1.48 10.25 -9.98
C ASN A 97 -0.83 10.28 -8.59
N ARG A 98 -1.46 10.99 -7.64
CA ARG A 98 -1.00 11.02 -6.26
C ARG A 98 -1.09 9.67 -5.56
N GLN A 99 -2.14 8.88 -5.79
CA GLN A 99 -2.22 7.51 -5.27
C GLN A 99 -1.09 6.63 -5.83
N ALA A 100 -0.84 6.69 -7.13
CA ALA A 100 0.22 5.93 -7.77
C ALA A 100 1.63 6.30 -7.27
N ASP A 101 1.87 7.58 -6.96
CA ASP A 101 3.13 8.02 -6.37
C ASP A 101 3.34 7.40 -4.96
N ARG A 102 2.27 7.33 -4.14
CA ARG A 102 2.32 6.67 -2.82
C ARG A 102 2.57 5.18 -2.95
N ASP A 103 1.80 4.51 -3.80
CA ASP A 103 1.92 3.07 -4.05
C ASP A 103 3.35 2.71 -4.50
N ARG A 104 3.99 3.58 -5.30
CA ARG A 104 5.37 3.40 -5.74
C ARG A 104 6.37 3.53 -4.59
N LEU A 105 6.18 4.50 -3.69
CA LEU A 105 7.05 4.67 -2.52
C LEU A 105 6.89 3.52 -1.53
N GLU A 106 5.65 3.06 -1.29
CA GLU A 106 5.37 1.89 -0.47
C GLU A 106 6.02 0.64 -1.06
N ALA A 107 5.85 0.38 -2.36
CA ALA A 107 6.49 -0.74 -3.04
C ALA A 107 8.02 -0.69 -2.97
N HIS A 108 8.62 0.51 -2.99
CA HIS A 108 10.06 0.67 -2.82
C HIS A 108 10.51 0.33 -1.39
N ASN A 109 9.80 0.79 -0.37
CA ASN A 109 10.09 0.45 1.02
C ASN A 109 9.93 -1.05 1.28
N ASP A 110 8.85 -1.66 0.77
CA ASP A 110 8.63 -3.11 0.88
C ASP A 110 9.77 -3.89 0.22
N PHE A 111 10.26 -3.43 -0.94
CA PHE A 111 11.42 -4.02 -1.59
C PHE A 111 12.66 -3.97 -0.70
N LEU A 112 12.95 -2.82 -0.07
CA LEU A 112 14.11 -2.67 0.81
C LEU A 112 14.01 -3.57 2.04
N ILE A 113 12.85 -3.60 2.69
CA ILE A 113 12.58 -4.46 3.86
C ILE A 113 12.76 -5.93 3.49
N ASN A 114 12.22 -6.35 2.35
CA ASN A 114 12.35 -7.74 1.92
C ASN A 114 13.81 -8.12 1.62
N LYS A 115 14.59 -7.16 1.09
CA LYS A 115 16.01 -7.35 0.80
C LYS A 115 16.85 -7.42 2.09
N GLU A 116 16.51 -6.62 3.11
CA GLU A 116 17.08 -6.72 4.45
C GLU A 116 16.72 -8.05 5.12
N ALA A 117 15.46 -8.47 5.06
CA ALA A 117 15.01 -9.75 5.59
C ALA A 117 15.74 -10.95 4.93
N GLU A 118 16.01 -10.88 3.62
CA GLU A 118 16.81 -11.89 2.93
C GLU A 118 18.24 -11.96 3.50
N GLU A 119 18.87 -10.83 3.78
CA GLU A 119 20.20 -10.77 4.38
C GLU A 119 20.20 -11.32 5.83
N GLU A 120 19.18 -11.01 6.63
CA GLU A 120 19.02 -11.57 7.97
C GLU A 120 18.82 -13.10 7.95
N ILE A 121 18.00 -13.62 7.03
CA ILE A 121 17.80 -15.07 6.86
C ILE A 121 19.11 -15.75 6.50
N ARG A 122 19.90 -15.17 5.59
CA ARG A 122 21.23 -15.71 5.25
C ARG A 122 22.16 -15.73 6.46
N ALA A 123 22.15 -14.69 7.28
CA ALA A 123 22.95 -14.64 8.51
C ALA A 123 22.52 -15.75 9.50
N ILE A 124 21.22 -15.98 9.67
CA ILE A 124 20.67 -17.05 10.51
C ILE A 124 21.11 -18.43 9.97
N LEU A 125 21.05 -18.65 8.66
CA LEU A 125 21.48 -19.93 8.05
C LEU A 125 22.96 -20.22 8.29
N VAL A 126 23.83 -19.22 8.14
CA VAL A 126 25.27 -19.35 8.45
C VAL A 126 25.47 -19.69 9.92
N HIS A 127 24.71 -19.07 10.82
CA HIS A 127 24.81 -19.35 12.24
C HIS A 127 24.34 -20.77 12.59
N LEU A 128 23.26 -21.26 11.97
CA LEU A 128 22.78 -22.63 12.13
C LEU A 128 23.78 -23.66 11.61
N GLU A 129 24.44 -23.39 10.49
CA GLU A 129 25.48 -24.27 9.94
C GLU A 129 26.68 -24.38 10.89
N ALA A 130 27.13 -23.25 11.45
CA ALA A 130 28.19 -23.24 12.46
C ALA A 130 27.79 -24.00 13.74
N GLN A 131 26.53 -23.89 14.18
CA GLN A 131 26.04 -24.67 15.32
C GLN A 131 26.00 -26.18 15.02
N ASN A 132 25.59 -26.57 13.81
CA ASN A 132 25.58 -27.97 13.38
C ASN A 132 26.99 -28.57 13.39
N GLU A 133 27.99 -27.82 12.92
CA GLU A 133 29.38 -28.28 12.95
C GLU A 133 29.90 -28.47 14.38
N ALA A 134 29.62 -27.53 15.28
CA ALA A 134 29.97 -27.64 16.70
C ALA A 134 29.30 -28.84 17.37
N LEU A 135 28.01 -29.09 17.09
CA LEU A 135 27.26 -30.26 17.56
C LEU A 135 27.89 -31.57 17.06
N ALA A 136 28.29 -31.63 15.78
CA ALA A 136 28.94 -32.81 15.21
C ALA A 136 30.29 -33.09 15.88
N GLU A 137 31.07 -32.07 16.21
CA GLU A 137 32.33 -32.22 16.93
C GLU A 137 32.12 -32.74 18.37
N ILE A 138 31.12 -32.20 19.08
CA ILE A 138 30.74 -32.70 20.42
C ILE A 138 30.32 -34.17 20.35
N HIS A 139 29.50 -34.56 19.37
CA HIS A 139 29.10 -35.95 19.17
C HIS A 139 30.29 -36.88 18.93
N ARG A 140 31.28 -36.46 18.13
CA ARG A 140 32.52 -37.24 17.90
C ARG A 140 33.34 -37.40 19.17
N LEU A 141 33.47 -36.33 19.98
CA LEU A 141 34.20 -36.38 21.24
C LEU A 141 33.53 -37.34 22.23
N LEU A 142 32.20 -37.30 22.34
CA LEU A 142 31.43 -38.22 23.19
C LEU A 142 31.60 -39.68 22.75
N ALA A 143 31.55 -39.96 21.44
CA ALA A 143 31.76 -41.31 20.90
C ALA A 143 33.16 -41.86 21.24
N ASN A 144 34.21 -41.05 21.08
CA ASN A 144 35.58 -41.44 21.40
C ASN A 144 35.78 -41.69 22.91
N LEU A 145 35.12 -40.91 23.77
CA LEU A 145 35.16 -41.13 25.22
C LEU A 145 34.44 -42.43 25.61
N SER A 146 33.28 -42.71 25.02
CA SER A 146 32.56 -43.98 25.22
C SER A 146 33.44 -45.19 24.89
N GLN A 147 34.10 -45.17 23.72
CA GLN A 147 34.98 -46.27 23.32
C GLN A 147 36.19 -46.45 24.25
N LYS A 148 36.75 -45.36 24.78
CA LYS A 148 37.83 -45.45 25.77
C LYS A 148 37.39 -46.01 27.12
N GLN A 149 36.14 -45.78 27.53
CA GLN A 149 35.61 -46.35 28.76
C GLN A 149 35.27 -47.83 28.63
N GLU A 150 34.90 -48.32 27.44
CA GLU A 150 34.64 -49.75 27.20
C GLU A 150 35.91 -50.59 27.07
N ALA A 151 37.05 -49.96 26.76
CA ALA A 151 38.34 -50.63 26.57
C ALA A 151 39.20 -50.72 27.85
N SER A 152 38.70 -50.22 28.99
CA SER A 152 39.41 -50.18 30.27
C SER A 152 38.65 -50.91 31.37
#